data_AF-V9LJ71-F1
#
_entry.id   AF-V9LJ71-F1
#
_cell.length_a   1.000
_cell.length_b   1.000
_cell.length_c   1.000
_cell.angle_alpha   90.00
_cell.angle_beta   90.00
_cell.angle_gamma   90.00
#
_symmetry.space_group_name_H-M   'P 1'
#
loop_
_entity.id
_entity.type
_entity.pdbx_description
1 polymer ?
#
loop_
_entity_poly.entity_id
_entity_poly.type
_entity_poly.pdbx_seq_one_letter_code
_entity_poly.pdbx_strand_id
1 'polypeptide(L)'
;MAALPLMQSVGLVEKDTNGDALWVWSYPTITAEFRELLLRKCCLTDENNVLHTFVFGQFRRTWYYITTTQVQDPTALSKVTHFSLVLTAKDYNPEKYASFGRVLCRIYMKHGNPAKMKE
;
A
#
# COMPACT_ATOMS: atom_id res chain seq x y z
N MET A 1 0.95 -5.86 29.26
CA MET A 1 1.88 -5.81 28.11
C MET A 1 1.14 -5.18 26.95
N ALA A 2 1.43 -3.92 26.61
CA ALA A 2 0.81 -3.28 25.45
C ALA A 2 1.30 -4.02 24.21
N ALA A 3 0.39 -4.64 23.46
CA ALA A 3 0.71 -5.17 22.13
C ALA A 3 1.26 -3.99 21.31
N LEU A 4 2.53 -4.05 20.91
CA LEU A 4 3.09 -3.06 20.02
C LEU A 4 2.20 -3.00 18.77
N PRO A 5 1.84 -1.81 18.26
CA PRO A 5 1.08 -1.68 17.04
C PRO A 5 1.76 -2.51 15.95
N LEU A 6 0.97 -3.35 15.26
CA LEU A 6 1.47 -4.22 14.20
C LEU A 6 2.25 -3.44 13.13
N MET A 7 1.93 -2.16 12.92
CA MET A 7 2.56 -1.24 11.96
C MET A 7 2.61 0.19 12.53
N GLN A 8 3.49 1.04 11.99
CA GLN A 8 3.55 2.47 12.30
C GLN A 8 2.56 3.29 11.49
N SER A 9 2.37 2.95 10.20
CA SER A 9 1.40 3.59 9.33
C SER A 9 0.98 2.68 8.18
N VAL A 10 -0.18 2.99 7.61
CA VAL A 10 -0.69 2.45 6.36
C VAL A 10 -0.95 3.57 5.37
N GLY A 11 -0.70 3.32 4.09
CA GLY A 11 -0.93 4.23 2.98
C GLY A 11 -1.56 3.51 1.80
N LEU A 12 -2.23 4.26 0.94
CA LEU A 12 -2.86 3.74 -0.27
C LEU A 12 -2.51 4.62 -1.47
N VAL A 13 -2.05 3.95 -2.52
CA VAL A 13 -1.81 4.53 -3.84
C VAL A 13 -2.71 3.82 -4.83
N GLU A 14 -3.40 4.57 -5.68
CA GLU A 14 -4.26 4.03 -6.72
C GLU A 14 -3.73 4.40 -8.09
N LYS A 15 -3.81 3.47 -9.03
CA LYS A 15 -3.67 3.71 -10.46
C LYS A 15 -5.05 3.70 -11.09
N ASP A 16 -5.43 4.80 -11.71
CA ASP A 16 -6.73 4.90 -12.37
C ASP A 16 -6.71 4.29 -13.79
N THR A 17 -7.80 4.48 -14.52
CA THR A 17 -7.95 4.06 -15.93
C THR A 17 -7.27 4.99 -16.93
N ASN A 18 -6.86 6.18 -16.52
CA ASN A 18 -6.07 7.12 -17.32
C ASN A 18 -4.56 6.81 -17.23
N GLY A 19 -4.17 5.93 -16.31
CA GLY A 19 -2.78 5.54 -16.08
C GLY A 19 -2.10 6.31 -14.94
N ASP A 20 -2.80 7.24 -14.31
CA ASP A 20 -2.25 8.10 -13.27
C ASP A 20 -2.20 7.37 -11.93
N ALA A 21 -1.04 7.43 -11.26
CA ALA A 21 -0.83 6.87 -9.94
C ALA A 21 -0.83 7.96 -8.86
N LEU A 22 -1.80 7.92 -7.94
CA LEU A 22 -2.00 8.96 -6.92
C LEU A 22 -2.05 8.35 -5.52
N TRP A 23 -1.42 9.04 -4.56
CA TRP A 23 -1.58 8.72 -3.15
C TRP A 23 -2.89 9.31 -2.64
N VAL A 24 -3.83 8.42 -2.32
CA VAL A 24 -5.21 8.79 -2.00
C VAL A 24 -5.47 8.81 -0.50
N TRP A 25 -4.69 8.07 0.30
CA TRP A 25 -4.98 7.94 1.72
C TRP A 25 -3.79 7.48 2.56
N SER A 26 -3.77 7.88 3.84
CA SER A 26 -2.82 7.34 4.82
C SER A 26 -3.32 7.48 6.25
N TYR A 27 -2.84 6.58 7.13
CA TYR A 27 -3.01 6.72 8.57
C TYR A 27 -1.90 6.06 9.41
N PRO A 28 -1.40 6.76 10.44
CA PRO A 28 -1.44 8.22 10.56
C PRO A 28 -0.84 8.89 9.31
N THR A 29 -1.01 10.21 9.18
CA THR A 29 -0.39 10.96 8.08
C THR A 29 1.14 10.81 8.15
N ILE A 30 1.77 10.59 7.00
CA ILE A 30 3.23 10.54 6.86
C ILE A 30 3.76 11.84 6.25
N THR A 31 5.07 12.08 6.35
CA THR A 31 5.69 13.29 5.77
C THR A 31 5.62 13.29 4.24
N ALA A 32 5.58 14.47 3.64
CA ALA A 32 5.54 14.62 2.17
C ALA A 32 6.76 13.97 1.50
N GLU A 33 7.96 14.20 2.04
CA GLU A 33 9.22 13.56 1.56
C GLU A 33 9.09 12.04 1.52
N PHE A 34 8.54 11.43 2.57
CA PHE A 34 8.42 9.98 2.62
C PHE A 34 7.33 9.47 1.69
N ARG A 35 6.21 10.19 1.57
CA ARG A 35 5.14 9.90 0.60
C ARG A 35 5.67 9.92 -0.84
N GLU A 36 6.46 10.92 -1.21
CA GLU A 36 7.06 11.01 -2.55
C GLU A 36 8.03 9.87 -2.83
N LEU A 37 8.87 9.52 -1.84
CA LEU A 37 9.75 8.36 -1.95
C LEU A 37 8.95 7.07 -2.17
N LEU A 38 7.90 6.86 -1.37
CA LEU A 38 7.07 5.65 -1.45
C LEU A 38 6.31 5.58 -2.78
N LEU A 39 5.78 6.69 -3.29
CA LEU A 39 5.16 6.76 -4.61
C LEU A 39 6.11 6.31 -5.72
N ARG A 40 7.38 6.73 -5.68
CA ARG A 40 8.40 6.27 -6.65
C ARG A 40 8.79 4.80 -6.49
N LYS A 41 8.59 4.24 -5.29
CA LYS A 41 8.84 2.81 -5.01
C LYS A 41 7.64 1.93 -5.35
N CYS A 42 6.43 2.50 -5.45
CA CYS A 42 5.28 1.82 -6.02
C CYS A 42 5.51 1.65 -7.52
N CYS A 43 5.68 0.42 -7.99
CA CYS A 43 5.90 0.09 -9.42
C CYS A 43 4.63 0.28 -10.29
N LEU A 44 3.80 1.29 -10.01
CA LEU A 44 2.54 1.54 -10.71
C LEU A 44 2.70 2.42 -11.96
N THR A 45 3.77 3.22 -12.03
CA THR A 45 4.01 4.20 -13.09
C THR A 45 4.91 3.69 -14.23
N ASP A 46 5.48 2.49 -14.11
CA ASP A 46 6.40 1.94 -15.11
C ASP A 46 5.67 0.92 -15.98
N GLU A 47 5.30 1.33 -17.19
CA GLU A 47 4.47 0.55 -18.13
C GLU A 47 5.19 -0.70 -18.69
N ASN A 48 6.52 -0.76 -18.57
CA ASN A 48 7.34 -1.83 -19.17
C ASN A 48 7.81 -2.89 -18.16
N ASN A 49 7.50 -2.75 -16.88
CA ASN A 49 8.03 -3.62 -15.84
C ASN A 49 7.02 -4.66 -15.36
N VAL A 50 7.52 -5.87 -15.11
CA VAL A 50 6.80 -6.92 -14.39
C VAL A 50 6.28 -6.31 -13.08
N LEU A 51 4.97 -6.33 -12.87
CA LEU A 51 4.39 -5.82 -11.64
C LEU A 51 4.94 -6.62 -10.44
N HIS A 52 5.88 -6.02 -9.72
CA HIS A 52 6.34 -6.56 -8.46
C HIS A 52 5.21 -6.45 -7.44
N THR A 53 4.57 -7.58 -7.16
CA THR A 53 3.41 -7.67 -6.25
C THR A 53 3.77 -7.35 -4.80
N PHE A 54 5.05 -7.46 -4.45
CA PHE A 54 5.56 -7.12 -3.12
C PHE A 54 6.98 -6.55 -3.20
N VAL A 55 7.16 -5.35 -2.64
CA VAL A 55 8.44 -4.64 -2.56
C VAL A 55 8.66 -4.19 -1.12
N PHE A 56 9.87 -4.30 -0.61
CA PHE A 56 10.19 -3.78 0.72
C PHE A 56 11.58 -3.13 0.74
N GLY A 57 11.80 -2.30 1.75
CA GLY A 57 13.08 -1.63 1.94
C GLY A 57 13.07 -0.77 3.19
N GLN A 58 14.12 0.02 3.38
CA GLN A 58 14.26 0.86 4.56
C GLN A 58 14.63 2.28 4.16
N PHE A 59 14.01 3.26 4.83
CA PHE A 59 14.36 4.67 4.74
C PHE A 59 14.41 5.26 6.15
N ARG A 60 15.54 5.91 6.51
CA ARG A 60 15.75 6.55 7.84
C ARG A 60 15.27 5.69 9.03
N ARG A 61 15.67 4.40 9.07
CA ARG A 61 15.32 3.43 10.14
C ARG A 61 13.82 3.07 10.23
N THR A 62 13.03 3.39 9.21
CA THR A 62 11.67 2.89 9.05
C THR A 62 11.65 1.94 7.86
N TRP A 63 11.18 0.72 8.11
CA TRP A 63 10.92 -0.25 7.07
C TRP A 63 9.63 0.10 6.37
N TYR A 64 9.61 -0.04 5.05
CA TYR A 64 8.40 0.05 4.24
C TYR A 64 8.18 -1.27 3.51
N TYR A 65 6.91 -1.63 3.35
CA TYR A 65 6.44 -2.80 2.64
C TYR A 65 5.29 -2.38 1.74
N ILE A 66 5.40 -2.64 0.45
CA ILE A 66 4.45 -2.21 -0.57
C ILE A 66 3.89 -3.47 -1.20
N THR A 67 2.58 -3.66 -1.07
CA THR A 67 1.85 -4.74 -1.72
C THR A 67 1.03 -4.16 -2.85
N THR A 68 1.32 -4.56 -4.09
CA THR A 68 0.60 -4.11 -5.28
C THR A 68 -0.42 -5.17 -5.69
N THR A 69 -1.64 -4.75 -5.94
CA THR A 69 -2.76 -5.62 -6.31
C THR A 69 -3.45 -5.05 -7.55
N GLN A 70 -3.66 -5.91 -8.54
CA GLN A 70 -4.52 -5.61 -9.68
C GLN A 70 -5.98 -5.79 -9.25
N VAL A 71 -6.83 -4.82 -9.60
CA VAL A 71 -8.27 -4.90 -9.37
C VAL A 71 -8.86 -5.87 -10.40
N GLN A 72 -9.58 -6.89 -9.93
CA GLN A 72 -10.29 -7.84 -10.78
C GLN A 72 -11.78 -7.56 -10.69
N ASP A 73 -12.47 -7.44 -11.82
CA ASP A 73 -13.91 -7.16 -11.83
C ASP A 73 -14.76 -8.41 -11.51
N PRO A 74 -15.91 -8.23 -10.83
CA PRO A 74 -16.50 -6.96 -10.38
C PRO A 74 -16.10 -6.59 -8.93
N THR A 75 -15.68 -5.34 -8.70
CA THR A 75 -15.41 -4.79 -7.35
C THR A 75 -15.99 -3.39 -7.15
N ALA A 76 -15.92 -2.86 -5.93
CA ALA A 76 -16.29 -1.48 -5.60
C ALA A 76 -15.37 -0.42 -6.25
N LEU A 77 -14.29 -0.83 -6.90
CA LEU A 77 -13.20 0.01 -7.40
C LEU A 77 -13.28 0.25 -8.91
N SER A 78 -14.45 0.64 -9.42
CA SER A 78 -14.74 0.71 -10.87
C SER A 78 -13.86 1.66 -11.71
N LYS A 79 -13.08 2.53 -11.08
CA LYS A 79 -12.17 3.49 -11.74
C LYS A 79 -10.69 3.19 -11.49
N VAL A 80 -10.37 2.16 -10.73
CA VAL A 80 -9.01 1.83 -10.29
C VAL A 80 -8.60 0.53 -10.98
N THR A 81 -7.48 0.54 -11.70
CA THR A 81 -6.94 -0.65 -12.36
C THR A 81 -6.03 -1.44 -11.43
N HIS A 82 -5.25 -0.72 -10.62
CA HIS A 82 -4.31 -1.28 -9.65
C HIS A 82 -4.27 -0.40 -8.41
N PHE A 83 -3.93 -0.98 -7.28
CA PHE A 83 -3.59 -0.20 -6.09
C PHE A 83 -2.38 -0.80 -5.39
N SER A 84 -1.63 0.06 -4.71
CA SER A 84 -0.52 -0.34 -3.84
C SER A 84 -0.85 0.06 -2.41
N LEU A 85 -0.84 -0.93 -1.53
CA LEU A 85 -0.95 -0.73 -0.10
C LEU A 85 0.46 -0.62 0.50
N VAL A 86 0.70 0.46 1.24
CA VAL A 86 2.00 0.76 1.83
C VAL A 86 1.91 0.59 3.34
N LEU A 87 2.72 -0.30 3.91
CA LEU A 87 2.88 -0.48 5.35
C LEU A 87 4.24 0.04 5.78
N THR A 88 4.29 0.70 6.94
CA THR A 88 5.55 1.10 7.56
C THR A 88 5.70 0.45 8.92
N ALA A 89 6.92 0.08 9.30
CA ALA A 89 7.22 -0.58 10.57
C ALA A 89 8.62 -0.25 11.09
N LYS A 90 8.88 -0.62 12.36
CA LYS A 90 10.21 -0.52 12.97
C LYS A 90 11.07 -1.76 12.76
N ASP A 91 10.45 -2.91 12.63
CA ASP A 91 11.11 -4.21 12.48
C ASP A 91 11.20 -4.65 11.01
N TYR A 92 12.22 -5.47 10.74
CA TYR A 92 12.36 -6.21 9.50
C TYR A 92 11.60 -7.54 9.61
N ASN A 93 10.47 -7.67 8.92
CA ASN A 93 9.72 -8.92 8.84
C ASN A 93 8.87 -9.03 7.55
N PRO A 94 9.50 -9.22 6.38
CA PRO A 94 8.78 -9.22 5.10
C PRO A 94 7.63 -10.23 5.03
N GLU A 95 7.77 -11.42 5.62
CA GLU A 95 6.74 -12.47 5.59
C GLU A 95 5.47 -12.06 6.36
N LYS A 96 5.64 -11.53 7.58
CA LYS A 96 4.55 -10.98 8.39
C LYS A 96 3.83 -9.86 7.63
N TYR A 97 4.59 -8.91 7.09
CA TYR A 97 4.01 -7.72 6.45
C TYR A 97 3.42 -8.02 5.05
N ALA A 98 3.95 -8.99 4.32
CA ALA A 98 3.32 -9.50 3.10
C ALA A 98 1.96 -10.12 3.39
N SER A 99 1.89 -10.97 4.42
CA SER A 99 0.65 -11.64 4.84
C SER A 99 -0.38 -10.64 5.33
N PHE A 100 0.02 -9.71 6.19
CA PHE A 100 -0.84 -8.65 6.70
C PHE A 100 -1.31 -7.70 5.60
N GLY A 101 -0.41 -7.28 4.71
CA GLY A 101 -0.75 -6.43 3.56
C GLY A 101 -1.80 -7.07 2.66
N ARG A 102 -1.70 -8.39 2.39
CA ARG A 102 -2.72 -9.12 1.60
C ARG A 102 -4.10 -9.10 2.27
N VAL A 103 -4.17 -9.20 3.60
CA VAL A 103 -5.45 -9.09 4.33
C VAL A 103 -6.07 -7.70 4.12
N LEU A 104 -5.27 -6.64 4.27
CA LEU A 104 -5.75 -5.27 4.08
C LEU A 104 -6.15 -5.01 2.63
N CYS A 105 -5.40 -5.52 1.65
CA CYS A 105 -5.79 -5.44 0.23
C CYS A 105 -7.16 -6.08 -0.02
N ARG A 106 -7.47 -7.22 0.61
CA ARG A 106 -8.79 -7.86 0.48
C ARG A 106 -9.90 -7.01 1.10
N ILE A 107 -9.66 -6.40 2.26
CA ILE A 107 -10.61 -5.47 2.89
C ILE A 107 -10.86 -4.29 1.95
N TYR A 108 -9.80 -3.70 1.40
CA TYR A 108 -9.92 -2.58 0.49
C TYR A 108 -10.68 -2.94 -0.78
N MET A 109 -10.31 -4.04 -1.43
CA MET A 109 -10.96 -4.53 -2.66
C MET A 109 -12.44 -4.85 -2.44
N LYS A 110 -12.82 -5.33 -1.25
CA LYS A 110 -14.22 -5.61 -0.90
C LYS A 110 -15.05 -4.35 -0.68
N HIS A 111 -14.49 -3.34 -0.01
CA HIS A 111 -15.27 -2.18 0.47
C HIS A 111 -15.07 -0.90 -0.35
N GLY A 112 -13.99 -0.78 -1.11
CA GLY A 112 -13.60 0.44 -1.81
C GLY A 112 -13.36 1.64 -0.90
N ASN A 113 -13.28 1.43 0.42
CA ASN A 113 -13.12 2.49 1.41
C ASN A 113 -11.91 2.17 2.31
N PRO A 114 -10.84 2.98 2.28
CA PRO A 114 -9.64 2.69 3.04
C PRO A 114 -9.82 2.86 4.56
N ALA A 115 -10.86 3.56 5.02
CA ALA A 115 -11.16 3.69 6.44
C ALA A 115 -11.47 2.33 7.10
N LYS A 116 -12.02 1.37 6.35
CA LYS A 116 -12.32 0.00 6.82
C LYS A 116 -11.07 -0.82 7.15
N MET A 117 -9.88 -0.38 6.74
CA MET A 117 -8.62 -1.04 7.10
C MET A 117 -8.14 -0.71 8.52
N LYS A 118 -8.75 0.28 9.19
CA LYS A 118 -8.44 0.64 10.59
C LYS A 118 -9.45 0.12 11.60
N GLU A 119 -10.67 -0.20 11.16
CA GLU A 119 -11.76 -0.70 12.00
C GLU A 119 -11.50 -2.16 12.41
#